data_AF-A0A8X6K8E9-F1
#
_entry.id   AF-A0A8X6K8E9-F1
#
_cell.length_a   1.000
_cell.length_b   1.000
_cell.length_c   1.000
_cell.angle_alpha   90.00
_cell.angle_beta   90.00
_cell.angle_gamma   90.00
#
_symmetry.space_group_name_H-M   'P 1'
#
loop_
_entity.id
_entity.type
_entity.pdbx_description
1 polymer ?
#
loop_
_entity_poly.entity_id
_entity_poly.type
_entity_poly.pdbx_seq_one_letter_code
_entity_poly.pdbx_strand_id
1 'polypeptide(L)'
;MTKDILKSKYGNKDKKIQAHLDYLENLIPIKDLSPSALNEMYIDCNRRLQALDALGEKTQSYGRILAPKILRALPHEICRNWVVYVKRENLAESDITQLMKFLSEEVEGTITANNIEGSLAPSYPINSSLENFNVHSSPISKDKKLSPFCETSGHWPRKCNSVTDI
;
A
#
# COMPACT_ATOMS: atom_id res chain seq x y z
N MET A 1 -25.30 39.94 -8.63
CA MET A 1 -23.90 39.82 -8.11
C MET A 1 -23.71 38.71 -7.09
N THR A 2 -24.65 38.41 -6.18
CA THR A 2 -24.45 37.40 -5.11
C THR A 2 -24.51 35.94 -5.60
N LYS A 3 -25.36 35.63 -6.60
CA LYS A 3 -25.47 34.27 -7.18
C LYS A 3 -24.18 33.81 -7.88
N ASP A 4 -23.50 34.70 -8.60
CA ASP A 4 -22.30 34.35 -9.38
C ASP A 4 -21.09 34.07 -8.49
N ILE A 5 -20.96 34.79 -7.37
CA ILE A 5 -19.88 34.56 -6.38
C ILE A 5 -20.11 33.25 -5.63
N LEU A 6 -21.36 32.95 -5.24
CA LEU A 6 -21.71 31.67 -4.60
C LEU A 6 -21.47 30.51 -5.56
N LYS A 7 -21.90 30.63 -6.83
CA LYS A 7 -21.69 29.59 -7.85
C LYS A 7 -20.21 29.40 -8.18
N SER A 8 -19.41 30.47 -8.18
CA SER A 8 -17.96 30.41 -8.37
C SER A 8 -17.24 29.73 -7.19
N LYS A 9 -17.61 30.04 -5.93
CA LYS A 9 -16.99 29.45 -4.74
C LYS A 9 -17.42 27.99 -4.52
N TYR A 10 -18.73 27.73 -4.47
CA TYR A 10 -19.26 26.39 -4.19
C TYR A 10 -19.16 25.47 -5.41
N GLY A 11 -19.42 25.98 -6.62
CA GLY A 11 -19.25 25.19 -7.83
C GLY A 11 -17.81 24.78 -8.13
N ASN A 12 -16.80 25.45 -7.55
CA ASN A 12 -15.41 25.01 -7.62
C ASN A 12 -15.13 23.91 -6.58
N LYS A 13 -15.70 24.03 -5.37
CA LYS A 13 -15.62 22.99 -4.33
C LYS A 13 -16.24 21.68 -4.80
N ASP A 14 -17.47 21.72 -5.32
CA ASP A 14 -18.20 20.53 -5.78
C ASP A 14 -17.47 19.82 -6.93
N LYS A 15 -16.91 20.60 -7.87
CA LYS A 15 -16.07 20.06 -8.95
C LYS A 15 -14.81 19.37 -8.44
N LYS A 16 -14.16 19.93 -7.40
CA LYS A 16 -12.99 19.30 -6.78
C LYS A 16 -13.37 18.01 -6.08
N ILE A 17 -14.44 18.01 -5.29
CA ILE A 17 -14.98 16.79 -4.65
C ILE A 17 -15.22 15.72 -5.71
N GLN A 18 -15.95 16.06 -6.78
CA GLN A 18 -16.26 15.12 -7.84
C GLN A 18 -14.99 14.58 -8.51
N ALA A 19 -14.00 15.43 -8.79
CA ALA A 19 -12.73 14.96 -9.37
C ALA A 19 -11.97 13.97 -8.47
N HIS A 20 -12.05 14.12 -7.14
CA HIS A 20 -11.47 13.15 -6.20
C HIS A 20 -12.26 11.83 -6.18
N LEU A 21 -13.59 11.90 -6.20
CA LEU A 21 -14.46 10.70 -6.26
C LEU A 21 -14.31 9.96 -7.59
N ASP A 22 -14.34 10.66 -8.71
CA ASP A 22 -14.15 10.11 -10.06
C ASP A 22 -12.83 9.35 -10.16
N TYR A 23 -11.76 9.90 -9.58
CA TYR A 23 -10.47 9.22 -9.53
C TYR A 23 -10.55 7.90 -8.73
N LEU A 24 -11.14 7.93 -7.53
CA LEU A 24 -11.25 6.76 -6.66
C LEU A 24 -12.21 5.68 -7.20
N GLU A 25 -13.20 6.08 -7.99
CA GLU A 25 -14.14 5.15 -8.64
C GLU A 25 -13.58 4.47 -9.89
N ASN A 26 -12.57 5.10 -10.51
CA ASN A 26 -11.96 4.68 -11.77
C ASN A 26 -10.47 4.35 -11.62
N LEU A 27 -10.11 3.77 -10.47
CA LEU A 27 -8.75 3.29 -10.21
C LEU A 27 -8.33 2.24 -11.23
N ILE A 28 -7.08 2.35 -11.70
CA ILE A 28 -6.48 1.39 -12.63
C ILE A 28 -6.02 0.18 -11.81
N PRO A 29 -6.46 -1.06 -12.14
CA PRO A 29 -6.02 -2.23 -11.41
C PRO A 29 -4.50 -2.45 -11.50
N ILE A 30 -3.86 -2.69 -10.37
CA ILE A 30 -2.47 -3.11 -10.31
C ILE A 30 -2.38 -4.61 -10.63
N LYS A 31 -1.56 -4.96 -11.62
CA LYS A 31 -1.42 -6.35 -12.09
C LYS A 31 -0.35 -7.12 -11.33
N ASP A 32 0.71 -6.43 -10.93
CA ASP A 32 1.87 -7.00 -10.26
C ASP A 32 1.93 -6.52 -8.82
N LEU A 33 2.23 -7.44 -7.88
CA LEU A 33 2.49 -7.13 -6.46
C LEU A 33 3.86 -6.46 -6.25
N SER A 34 4.25 -5.53 -7.12
CA SER A 34 5.48 -4.79 -6.87
C SER A 34 5.29 -3.86 -5.66
N PRO A 35 6.30 -3.73 -4.78
CA PRO A 35 6.19 -2.87 -3.60
C PRO A 35 5.90 -1.42 -3.99
N SER A 36 6.50 -0.96 -5.09
CA SER A 36 6.30 0.37 -5.64
C SER A 36 4.86 0.58 -6.10
N ALA A 37 4.26 -0.36 -6.85
CA ALA A 37 2.90 -0.21 -7.37
C ALA A 37 1.86 -0.20 -6.24
N LEU A 38 2.02 -1.05 -5.21
CA LEU A 38 1.13 -1.05 -4.05
C LEU A 38 1.26 0.26 -3.25
N ASN A 39 2.48 0.74 -3.04
CA ASN A 39 2.74 2.01 -2.35
C ASN A 39 2.17 3.21 -3.12
N GLU A 40 2.36 3.27 -4.44
CA GLU A 40 1.79 4.34 -5.27
C GLU A 40 0.25 4.35 -5.20
N MET A 41 -0.39 3.19 -5.31
CA MET A 41 -1.84 3.04 -5.15
C MET A 41 -2.30 3.53 -3.77
N TYR A 42 -1.59 3.15 -2.70
CA TYR A 42 -1.88 3.61 -1.34
C TYR A 42 -1.76 5.13 -1.20
N ILE A 43 -0.65 5.72 -1.65
CA ILE A 43 -0.38 7.16 -1.56
C ILE A 43 -1.47 7.94 -2.31
N ASP A 44 -1.80 7.51 -3.53
CA ASP A 44 -2.83 8.19 -4.32
C ASP A 44 -4.20 8.09 -3.68
N CYS A 45 -4.62 6.91 -3.22
CA CYS A 45 -5.90 6.75 -2.53
C CYS A 45 -5.95 7.62 -1.26
N ASN A 46 -4.92 7.52 -0.40
CA ASN A 46 -4.84 8.27 0.85
C ASN A 46 -4.91 9.79 0.61
N ARG A 47 -4.16 10.29 -0.38
CA ARG A 47 -4.17 11.72 -0.74
C ARG A 47 -5.55 12.19 -1.15
N ARG A 48 -6.29 11.40 -1.94
CA ARG A 48 -7.64 11.76 -2.41
C ARG A 48 -8.64 11.75 -1.26
N LEU A 49 -8.57 10.76 -0.37
CA LEU A 49 -9.43 10.68 0.81
C LEU A 49 -9.16 11.83 1.80
N GLN A 50 -7.89 12.15 2.07
CA GLN A 50 -7.54 13.32 2.88
C GLN A 50 -8.00 14.64 2.25
N ALA A 51 -7.93 14.76 0.93
CA ALA A 51 -8.44 15.93 0.23
C ALA A 51 -9.97 16.07 0.37
N LEU A 52 -10.71 14.96 0.34
CA LEU A 52 -12.15 14.96 0.61
C LEU A 52 -12.44 15.41 2.05
N ASP A 53 -11.73 14.87 3.04
CA ASP A 53 -11.86 15.31 4.45
C ASP A 53 -11.53 16.80 4.61
N ALA A 54 -10.48 17.30 3.94
CA ALA A 54 -10.11 18.72 3.97
C ALA A 54 -11.14 19.63 3.28
N LEU A 55 -11.91 19.10 2.32
CA LEU A 55 -13.05 19.77 1.72
C LEU A 55 -14.30 19.67 2.63
N GLY A 56 -14.22 19.00 3.77
CA GLY A 56 -15.33 18.85 4.72
C GLY A 56 -16.31 17.74 4.34
N GLU A 57 -15.94 16.87 3.42
CA GLU A 57 -16.68 15.64 3.18
C GLU A 57 -16.33 14.60 4.24
N LYS A 58 -17.33 13.85 4.72
CA LYS A 58 -17.06 12.74 5.63
C LYS A 58 -16.69 11.51 4.81
N THR A 59 -15.41 11.21 4.64
CA THR A 59 -14.95 10.13 3.76
C THR A 59 -15.63 8.77 4.01
N GLN A 60 -15.98 8.46 5.27
CA GLN A 60 -16.75 7.27 5.64
C GLN A 60 -18.15 7.16 5.00
N SER A 61 -18.77 8.27 4.59
CA SER A 61 -20.06 8.27 3.89
C SER A 61 -19.98 7.52 2.55
N TYR A 62 -18.80 7.54 1.92
CA TYR A 62 -18.54 6.88 0.65
C TYR A 62 -18.01 5.46 0.79
N GLY A 63 -17.77 4.97 2.02
CA GLY A 63 -17.09 3.69 2.27
C GLY A 63 -17.74 2.49 1.57
N ARG A 64 -19.08 2.44 1.52
CA ARG A 64 -19.83 1.37 0.82
C ARG A 64 -19.59 1.34 -0.70
N ILE A 65 -19.24 2.48 -1.30
CA ILE A 65 -19.00 2.62 -2.74
C ILE A 65 -17.51 2.50 -3.04
N LEU A 66 -16.67 3.22 -2.28
CA LEU A 66 -15.25 3.33 -2.55
C LEU A 66 -14.44 2.12 -2.08
N ALA A 67 -14.78 1.49 -0.94
CA ALA A 67 -14.01 0.32 -0.48
C ALA A 67 -14.03 -0.83 -1.50
N PRO A 68 -15.17 -1.24 -2.09
CA PRO A 68 -15.18 -2.24 -3.16
C PRO A 68 -14.45 -1.80 -4.43
N LYS A 69 -14.41 -0.50 -4.75
CA LYS A 69 -13.71 0.04 -5.92
C LYS A 69 -12.20 -0.02 -5.75
N ILE A 70 -11.70 0.42 -4.59
CA ILE A 70 -10.29 0.32 -4.20
C ILE A 70 -9.87 -1.15 -4.19
N LEU A 71 -10.64 -2.02 -3.54
CA LEU A 71 -10.33 -3.46 -3.50
C LEU A 71 -10.27 -4.10 -4.88
N ARG A 72 -11.16 -3.72 -5.82
CA ARG A 72 -11.12 -4.25 -7.19
C ARG A 72 -9.89 -3.81 -7.98
N ALA A 73 -9.27 -2.69 -7.59
CA ALA A 73 -8.02 -2.23 -8.20
C ALA A 73 -6.78 -2.93 -7.61
N LEU A 74 -6.94 -3.71 -6.54
CA LEU A 74 -5.84 -4.40 -5.87
C LEU A 74 -5.71 -5.86 -6.34
N PRO A 75 -4.54 -6.49 -6.13
CA PRO A 75 -4.32 -7.88 -6.46
C PRO A 75 -5.12 -8.78 -5.51
N HIS A 76 -5.53 -9.95 -6.00
CA HIS A 76 -6.38 -10.89 -5.27
C HIS A 76 -5.83 -11.25 -3.87
N GLU A 77 -4.50 -11.36 -3.72
CA GLU A 77 -3.85 -11.66 -2.46
C GLU A 77 -4.15 -10.60 -1.38
N ILE A 78 -4.03 -9.31 -1.73
CA ILE A 78 -4.32 -8.19 -0.83
C ILE A 78 -5.82 -8.16 -0.50
N CYS A 79 -6.70 -8.38 -1.48
CA CYS A 79 -8.14 -8.44 -1.25
C CYS A 79 -8.51 -9.56 -0.27
N ARG A 80 -7.90 -10.74 -0.44
CA ARG A 80 -8.12 -11.89 0.45
C ARG A 80 -7.63 -11.57 1.86
N ASN A 81 -6.46 -10.96 2.00
CA ASN A 81 -5.91 -10.55 3.30
C ASN A 81 -6.83 -9.55 4.01
N TRP A 82 -7.39 -8.57 3.29
CA TRP A 82 -8.37 -7.64 3.83
C TRP A 82 -9.62 -8.35 4.37
N VAL A 83 -10.21 -9.28 3.61
CA VAL A 83 -11.39 -10.03 4.05
C VAL A 83 -11.10 -10.85 5.32
N VAL A 84 -9.91 -11.43 5.42
CA VAL A 84 -9.48 -12.15 6.63
C VAL A 84 -9.31 -11.20 7.81
N TYR A 85 -8.66 -10.06 7.60
CA TYR A 85 -8.44 -9.02 8.60
C TYR A 85 -9.76 -8.50 9.19
N VAL A 86 -10.68 -8.05 8.34
CA VAL A 86 -11.97 -7.49 8.77
C VAL A 86 -12.79 -8.50 9.59
N LYS A 87 -12.79 -9.78 9.18
CA LYS A 87 -13.49 -10.84 9.92
C LYS A 87 -12.87 -11.13 11.27
N ARG A 88 -11.54 -11.09 11.39
CA ARG A 88 -10.82 -11.32 12.66
C ARG A 88 -11.04 -10.17 13.64
N GLU A 89 -11.00 -8.95 13.14
CA GLU A 89 -11.14 -7.73 13.94
C GLU A 89 -12.61 -7.31 14.16
N ASN A 90 -13.58 -8.05 13.61
CA ASN A 90 -15.01 -7.73 13.65
C ASN A 90 -15.32 -6.30 13.16
N LEU A 91 -14.68 -5.92 12.06
CA LEU A 91 -14.83 -4.60 11.44
C LEU A 91 -15.89 -4.63 10.33
N ALA A 92 -16.31 -3.45 9.87
CA ALA A 92 -17.14 -3.34 8.68
C ALA A 92 -16.26 -3.37 7.41
N GLU A 93 -16.62 -4.18 6.41
CA GLU A 93 -15.91 -4.20 5.11
C GLU A 93 -15.91 -2.86 4.38
N SER A 94 -16.90 -2.00 4.70
CA SER A 94 -17.02 -0.64 4.15
C SER A 94 -16.23 0.42 4.93
N ASP A 95 -15.55 0.06 6.02
CA ASP A 95 -14.77 1.03 6.81
C ASP A 95 -13.50 1.42 6.03
N ILE A 96 -13.55 2.58 5.41
CA ILE A 96 -12.48 3.05 4.52
C ILE A 96 -11.25 3.51 5.29
N THR A 97 -11.40 4.00 6.51
CA THR A 97 -10.28 4.35 7.38
C THR A 97 -9.51 3.10 7.78
N GLN A 98 -10.21 2.01 8.14
CA GLN A 98 -9.56 0.74 8.44
C GLN A 98 -8.94 0.12 7.18
N LEU A 99 -9.59 0.25 6.02
CA LEU A 99 -9.01 -0.19 4.75
C LEU A 99 -7.68 0.53 4.45
N MET A 100 -7.65 1.86 4.60
CA MET A 100 -6.42 2.62 4.37
C MET A 100 -5.32 2.28 5.38
N LYS A 101 -5.68 2.07 6.65
CA LYS A 101 -4.73 1.60 7.67
C LYS A 101 -4.13 0.25 7.31
N PHE A 102 -4.98 -0.71 6.96
CA PHE A 102 -4.56 -2.04 6.49
C PHE A 102 -3.63 -1.95 5.28
N LEU A 103 -3.96 -1.11 4.28
CA LEU A 103 -3.09 -0.95 3.10
C LEU A 103 -1.72 -0.35 3.44
N SER A 104 -1.66 0.56 4.41
CA SER A 104 -0.37 1.07 4.92
C SER A 104 0.48 -0.05 5.51
N GLU A 105 -0.14 -0.92 6.33
CA GLU A 105 0.53 -2.07 6.95
C GLU A 105 0.99 -3.10 5.90
N GLU A 106 0.19 -3.37 4.86
CA GLU A 106 0.59 -4.26 3.76
C GLU A 106 1.75 -3.68 2.93
N VAL A 107 1.78 -2.37 2.69
CA VAL A 107 2.91 -1.69 2.03
C VAL A 107 4.18 -1.84 2.85
N GLU A 108 4.12 -1.53 4.15
CA GLU A 108 5.26 -1.67 5.07
C GLU A 108 5.73 -3.12 5.18
N GLY A 109 4.80 -4.08 5.26
CA GLY A 109 5.08 -5.51 5.29
C GLY A 109 5.79 -5.97 4.01
N THR A 110 5.32 -5.50 2.85
CA THR A 110 5.93 -5.81 1.56
C THR A 110 7.35 -5.25 1.46
N ILE A 111 7.59 -4.00 1.88
CA ILE A 111 8.93 -3.40 1.90
C ILE A 111 9.87 -4.17 2.83
N THR A 112 9.39 -4.48 4.04
CA THR A 112 10.16 -5.23 5.05
C THR A 112 10.54 -6.62 4.54
N ALA A 113 9.61 -7.35 3.93
CA ALA A 113 9.87 -8.66 3.35
C ALA A 113 10.95 -8.60 2.25
N ASN A 114 10.91 -7.61 1.35
CA ASN A 114 11.94 -7.43 0.32
C ASN A 114 13.32 -7.13 0.91
N ASN A 115 13.38 -6.33 1.99
CA ASN A 115 14.63 -6.03 2.68
C ASN A 115 15.23 -7.30 3.33
N ILE A 116 14.39 -8.17 3.91
CA ILE A 116 14.82 -9.47 4.46
C ILE A 116 15.36 -10.38 3.35
N GLU A 117 14.76 -10.34 2.16
CA GLU A 117 15.21 -11.11 0.99
C GLU A 117 16.53 -10.60 0.40
N GLY A 118 17.00 -9.41 0.79
CA GLY A 118 18.29 -8.84 0.38
C GLY A 118 18.26 -8.08 -0.95
N SER A 119 17.07 -7.72 -1.44
CA SER A 119 16.95 -6.79 -2.57
C SER A 119 17.11 -5.37 -2.04
N LEU A 120 18.19 -4.66 -2.42
CA LEU A 120 18.33 -3.23 -2.14
C LEU A 120 17.09 -2.50 -2.69
N ALA A 121 16.25 -1.96 -1.82
CA ALA A 121 15.16 -1.10 -2.25
C ALA A 121 15.72 0.24 -2.81
N PRO A 122 15.07 0.86 -3.81
CA PRO A 122 15.30 2.26 -4.14
C PRO A 122 15.02 3.12 -2.91
N SER A 123 15.84 4.13 -2.66
CA SER A 123 15.70 5.01 -1.50
C SER A 123 14.37 5.77 -1.54
N TYR A 124 13.37 5.31 -0.79
CA TYR A 124 12.20 6.11 -0.44
C TYR A 124 12.47 6.81 0.90
N PRO A 125 12.09 8.09 1.06
CA PRO A 125 12.28 8.79 2.33
C PRO A 125 11.29 8.25 3.37
N ILE A 126 11.73 7.27 4.15
CA ILE A 126 11.07 6.89 5.40
C ILE A 126 11.60 7.83 6.48
N ASN A 127 10.75 8.75 6.94
CA ASN A 127 11.04 9.52 8.15
C ASN A 127 10.74 8.64 9.36
N SER A 128 11.57 7.63 9.64
CA SER A 128 11.48 6.87 10.89
C SER A 128 12.38 7.52 11.92
N SER A 129 11.78 8.22 12.88
CA SER A 129 12.46 8.51 14.14
C SER A 129 12.60 7.20 14.90
N LEU A 130 13.71 6.49 14.70
CA LEU A 130 14.12 5.37 15.54
C LEU A 130 15.33 5.82 16.34
N GLU A 131 15.09 6.36 17.54
CA GLU A 131 16.13 6.43 18.55
C GLU A 131 16.40 5.01 19.08
N ASN A 132 17.67 4.63 18.98
CA ASN A 132 18.38 3.60 19.74
C ASN A 132 17.93 2.13 19.61
N PHE A 133 18.47 1.46 18.59
CA PHE A 133 19.10 0.15 18.77
C PHE A 133 20.57 0.24 18.37
N ASN A 134 21.45 0.49 19.34
CA ASN A 134 22.88 0.35 19.17
C ASN A 134 23.24 -1.13 19.30
N VAL A 135 23.35 -1.83 18.17
CA VAL A 135 24.02 -3.14 18.11
C VAL A 135 25.38 -2.92 17.48
N HIS A 136 26.40 -2.95 18.33
CA HIS A 136 27.80 -2.96 17.91
C HIS A 136 28.03 -4.14 16.96
N SER A 137 28.20 -3.84 15.68
CA SER A 137 28.57 -4.83 14.66
C SER A 137 29.88 -4.39 14.00
N SER A 138 30.92 -5.17 14.26
CA SER A 138 32.19 -5.16 13.53
C SER A 138 31.96 -5.43 12.04
N PRO A 139 32.88 -5.03 11.14
CA PRO A 139 32.63 -5.06 9.69
C PRO A 139 32.43 -6.49 9.18
N ILE A 140 31.23 -6.77 8.66
CA ILE A 140 30.87 -8.08 8.09
C ILE A 140 31.49 -8.22 6.69
N SER A 141 32.37 -9.22 6.57
CA SER A 141 32.87 -9.78 5.32
C SER A 141 31.73 -10.30 4.43
N LYS A 142 31.88 -10.12 3.11
CA LYS A 142 30.91 -10.54 2.09
C LYS A 142 30.79 -12.09 2.03
N ASP A 143 29.96 -12.68 2.87
CA ASP A 143 29.64 -14.11 2.79
C ASP A 143 28.52 -14.35 1.77
N LYS A 144 28.89 -15.04 0.68
CA LYS A 144 27.97 -15.53 -0.35
C LYS A 144 27.07 -16.59 0.29
N LYS A 145 25.79 -16.27 0.53
CA LYS A 145 24.82 -17.28 1.00
C LYS A 145 24.69 -18.40 -0.04
N LEU A 146 25.08 -19.61 0.36
CA LEU A 146 24.92 -20.85 -0.39
C LEU A 146 23.48 -21.35 -0.19
N SER A 147 22.78 -21.74 -1.27
CA SER A 147 21.48 -22.40 -1.16
C SER A 147 21.69 -23.84 -0.69
N PRO A 148 21.02 -24.34 0.36
CA PRO A 148 21.12 -25.75 0.78
C PRO A 148 20.60 -26.76 -0.25
N PHE A 149 19.99 -26.31 -1.35
CA PHE A 149 19.38 -27.17 -2.36
C PHE A 149 20.22 -27.36 -3.62
N CYS A 150 21.28 -26.57 -3.82
CA CYS A 150 22.12 -26.63 -5.01
C CYS A 150 23.45 -25.90 -4.82
N GLU A 151 24.50 -26.36 -5.52
CA GLU A 151 25.87 -25.82 -5.43
C GLU A 151 26.03 -24.42 -6.06
N THR A 152 24.99 -23.94 -6.75
CA THR A 152 25.00 -22.62 -7.39
C THR A 152 24.91 -21.51 -6.34
N SER A 153 25.98 -20.73 -6.19
CA SER A 153 26.01 -19.61 -5.24
C SER A 153 25.14 -18.43 -5.69
N GLY A 154 24.56 -17.68 -4.73
CA GLY A 154 24.00 -16.36 -5.00
C GLY A 154 22.51 -16.31 -5.30
N HIS A 155 21.74 -17.33 -4.92
CA HIS A 155 20.29 -17.29 -5.04
C HIS A 155 19.62 -17.97 -3.83
N TRP A 156 18.34 -17.65 -3.60
CA TRP A 156 17.56 -18.22 -2.52
C TRP A 156 17.04 -19.61 -2.87
N PRO A 157 16.88 -20.51 -1.87
CA PRO A 157 16.19 -21.80 -2.00
C PRO A 157 14.93 -21.82 -2.85
N ARG A 158 14.02 -20.84 -2.65
CA ARG A 158 12.75 -20.75 -3.38
C ARG A 158 12.91 -20.47 -4.88
N LYS A 159 14.08 -20.00 -5.30
CA LYS A 159 14.45 -19.70 -6.68
C LYS A 159 15.48 -20.70 -7.23
N CYS A 160 15.77 -21.79 -6.50
CA CYS A 160 16.63 -22.86 -7.00
C CYS A 160 15.80 -23.74 -7.95
N ASN A 161 16.08 -23.63 -9.25
CA ASN A 161 15.43 -24.44 -10.28
C ASN A 161 16.10 -25.80 -10.49
N SER A 162 17.17 -26.07 -9.74
CA SER A 162 18.01 -27.27 -9.84
C SER A 162 17.96 -28.04 -8.53
N VAL A 163 16.74 -28.40 -8.10
CA VAL A 163 16.55 -29.36 -7.01
C VAL A 163 17.00 -30.72 -7.52
N THR A 164 18.09 -31.25 -6.98
CA THR A 164 18.46 -32.65 -7.18
C THR A 164 17.74 -33.49 -6.13
N ASP A 165 16.82 -34.35 -6.57
CA ASP A 165 16.25 -35.40 -5.73
C ASP A 165 17.39 -36.29 -5.20
N ILE A 166 17.36 -36.57 -3.90
CA ILE A 166 18.23 -37.58 -3.24
C ILE A 166 17.56 -38.94 -3.36
#